data_AF-A0AAE1SGM2-F1
#
_entry.id   AF-A0AAE1SGM2-F1
#
_cell.length_a   1.000
_cell.length_b   1.000
_cell.length_c   1.000
_cell.angle_alpha   90.00
_cell.angle_beta   90.00
_cell.angle_gamma   90.00
#
_symmetry.space_group_name_H-M   'P 1'
#
loop_
_entity.id
_entity.type
_entity.pdbx_description
1 polymer ?
#
loop_
_entity_poly.entity_id
_entity_poly.type
_entity_poly.pdbx_seq_one_letter_code
_entity_poly.pdbx_strand_id
1 'polypeptide(L)'
;MVIANSRFLKKEEHLVTFRSSVAKNQIDFLLLRKVVKGLCKDCKVIPNDDVTTRHKLLVMDLEIKMEKKKRVVDEMLRIKWGSLTMTSAKEMGERLMIKGAWESSGDATVCGTCRSIAFGR
;
A
#
# COMPACT_ATOMS: atom_id res chain seq x y z
N MET A 1 9.41 -0.99 16.92
CA MET A 1 9.28 0.07 15.91
C MET A 1 10.63 0.78 15.78
N VAL A 2 10.91 1.46 14.67
CA VAL A 2 12.16 2.21 14.44
C VAL A 2 11.85 3.54 13.76
N ILE A 3 12.47 4.63 14.20
CA ILE A 3 12.32 5.96 13.60
C ILE A 3 13.27 6.08 12.41
N ALA A 4 12.76 6.15 11.19
CA ALA A 4 13.56 6.20 9.97
C ALA A 4 14.49 7.43 9.92
N ASN A 5 14.02 8.58 10.40
CA ASN A 5 14.75 9.84 10.40
C ASN A 5 16.11 9.77 11.10
N SER A 6 16.20 8.96 12.17
CA SER A 6 17.38 8.82 13.04
C SER A 6 18.45 7.86 12.52
N ARG A 7 18.19 7.18 11.40
CA ARG A 7 19.03 6.06 10.93
C ARG A 7 20.20 6.48 10.07
N PHE A 8 20.17 7.72 9.59
CA PHE A 8 21.18 8.31 8.73
C PHE A 8 21.69 9.59 9.40
N LEU A 9 23.00 9.76 9.39
CA LEU A 9 23.62 11.00 9.86
C LEU A 9 23.30 12.12 8.87
N LYS A 10 22.73 13.21 9.37
CA LYS A 10 22.33 14.36 8.56
C LYS A 10 22.85 15.63 9.20
N LYS A 11 23.06 16.66 8.38
CA LYS A 11 23.26 18.01 8.87
C LYS A 11 22.00 18.51 9.56
N GLU A 12 22.16 19.39 10.54
CA GLU A 12 21.06 19.94 11.32
C GLU A 12 20.01 20.66 10.45
N GLU A 13 20.44 21.36 9.41
CA GLU A 13 19.58 22.00 8.39
C GLU A 13 18.64 21.01 7.67
N HIS A 14 19.06 19.75 7.52
CA HIS A 14 18.33 18.66 6.88
C HIS A 14 17.50 17.83 7.86
N LEU A 15 17.52 18.15 9.16
CA LEU A 15 16.68 17.52 10.18
C LEU A 15 15.36 18.28 10.40
N VAL A 16 15.36 19.58 10.12
CA VAL A 16 14.21 20.46 10.34
C VAL A 16 13.10 20.11 9.34
N THR A 17 11.97 19.62 9.84
CA THR A 17 10.77 19.36 9.04
C THR A 17 9.76 20.50 9.16
N PHE A 18 9.87 21.36 10.16
CA PHE A 18 9.00 22.51 10.36
C PHE A 18 9.79 23.78 10.68
N ARG A 19 9.47 24.85 9.97
CA ARG A 19 10.06 26.18 10.16
C ARG A 19 8.95 27.22 10.37
N SER A 20 9.03 27.93 11.48
CA SER A 20 8.29 29.17 11.73
C SER A 20 9.26 30.35 11.76
N SER A 21 8.72 31.57 11.95
CA SER A 21 9.54 32.76 12.16
C SER A 21 10.39 32.71 13.44
N VAL A 22 9.98 31.90 14.42
CA VAL A 22 10.57 31.86 15.77
C VAL A 22 11.26 30.54 16.08
N ALA A 23 10.86 29.43 15.45
CA ALA A 23 11.34 28.09 15.77
C ALA A 23 11.63 27.24 14.53
N LYS A 24 12.61 26.35 14.66
CA LYS A 24 12.95 25.30 13.70
C LYS A 24 12.91 23.96 14.43
N ASN A 25 11.92 23.13 14.11
CA ASN A 25 11.68 21.88 14.83
C ASN A 25 11.63 20.69 13.86
N GLN A 26 11.91 19.51 14.39
CA GLN A 26 11.61 18.24 13.73
C GLN A 26 10.33 17.67 14.35
N ILE A 27 9.22 17.74 13.61
CA ILE A 27 7.90 17.28 14.08
C ILE A 27 7.32 16.15 13.21
N ASP A 28 7.86 15.96 12.00
CA ASP A 28 7.44 14.91 11.08
C ASP A 28 8.40 13.72 11.17
N PHE A 29 7.86 12.53 11.40
CA PHE A 29 8.64 11.30 11.57
C PHE A 29 8.07 10.16 10.74
N LEU A 30 8.95 9.38 10.12
CA LEU A 30 8.58 8.14 9.46
C LEU A 30 8.92 6.95 10.35
N LEU A 31 7.91 6.12 10.62
CA LEU A 31 8.03 4.95 11.49
C LEU A 31 8.06 3.67 10.66
N LEU A 32 9.06 2.83 10.94
CA LEU A 32 9.24 1.53 10.31
C LEU A 32 9.01 0.40 11.32
N ARG A 33 8.36 -0.68 10.88
CA ARG A 33 8.34 -1.94 11.63
C ARG A 33 9.77 -2.51 11.66
N LYS A 34 10.12 -3.21 12.74
CA LYS A 34 11.47 -3.81 12.90
C LYS A 34 11.79 -4.76 11.73
N VAL A 35 10.81 -5.51 11.23
CA VAL A 35 10.96 -6.49 10.14
C VAL A 35 11.41 -5.84 8.83
N VAL A 36 10.84 -4.69 8.47
CA VAL A 36 11.15 -3.99 7.20
C VAL A 36 12.28 -2.97 7.36
N LYS A 37 12.99 -2.97 8.50
CA LYS A 37 14.12 -2.06 8.74
C LYS A 37 15.16 -2.18 7.63
N GLY A 38 15.55 -3.39 7.23
CA GLY A 38 16.60 -3.58 6.23
C GLY A 38 16.28 -3.05 4.82
N LEU A 39 15.01 -2.74 4.53
CA LEU A 39 14.59 -2.27 3.21
C LEU A 39 14.81 -0.77 3.00
N CYS A 40 14.95 0.01 4.08
CA CYS A 40 15.12 1.46 4.00
C CYS A 40 16.57 1.82 3.66
N LYS A 41 16.74 2.50 2.50
CA LYS A 41 18.03 2.92 1.94
C LYS A 41 18.43 4.32 2.34
N ASP A 42 17.46 5.21 2.39
CA ASP A 42 17.65 6.60 2.79
C ASP A 42 16.35 7.14 3.39
N CYS A 43 16.46 8.23 4.12
CA CYS A 43 15.35 9.05 4.55
C CYS A 43 15.86 10.49 4.55
N LYS A 44 15.25 11.42 3.81
CA LYS A 44 15.73 12.80 3.67
C LYS A 44 14.59 13.80 3.69
N VAL A 45 14.89 15.01 4.15
CA VAL A 45 13.97 16.14 4.05
C VAL A 45 14.29 16.88 2.75
N ILE A 46 13.28 17.12 1.92
CA ILE A 46 13.42 17.92 0.71
C ILE A 46 13.37 19.41 1.11
N PRO A 47 14.43 20.19 0.84
CA PRO A 47 14.37 21.63 1.04
C PRO A 47 13.39 22.23 0.03
N ASN A 48 12.45 23.05 0.51
CA ASN A 48 11.63 23.92 -0.32
C ASN A 48 12.09 25.36 -0.11
N ASP A 49 11.90 26.19 -1.13
CA ASP A 49 12.06 27.64 -0.98
C ASP A 49 11.09 28.18 0.08
N ASP A 50 11.56 29.16 0.84
CA ASP A 50 10.97 29.67 2.09
C ASP A 50 9.55 30.25 1.97
N VAL A 51 8.95 30.21 0.77
CA VAL A 51 7.69 30.90 0.43
C VAL A 51 6.48 29.95 0.45
N THR A 52 6.65 28.64 0.28
CA THR A 52 5.52 27.77 -0.07
C THR A 52 4.91 26.97 1.09
N THR A 53 5.68 26.48 2.07
CA THR A 53 5.13 25.69 3.19
C THR A 53 5.96 25.78 4.48
N ARG A 54 5.30 25.96 5.64
CA ARG A 54 5.96 25.85 6.97
C ARG A 54 6.53 24.47 7.23
N HIS A 55 5.93 23.43 6.64
CA HIS A 55 6.41 22.06 6.69
C HIS A 55 7.25 21.73 5.46
N LYS A 56 8.36 21.01 5.67
CA LYS A 56 9.21 20.44 4.63
C LYS A 56 8.84 18.99 4.41
N LEU A 57 8.94 18.55 3.17
CA LEU A 57 8.58 17.19 2.79
C LEU A 57 9.64 16.20 3.31
N LEU A 58 9.20 15.18 4.04
CA LEU A 58 10.04 14.08 4.50
C LEU A 58 9.81 12.85 3.61
N VAL A 59 10.88 12.38 2.98
CA VAL A 59 10.86 11.26 2.02
C VAL A 59 11.71 10.12 2.56
N MET A 60 11.29 8.88 2.27
CA MET A 60 12.03 7.67 2.61
C MET A 60 12.11 6.74 1.41
N ASP A 61 13.33 6.31 1.10
CA ASP A 61 13.61 5.40 0.00
C ASP A 61 13.60 3.96 0.53
N LEU A 62 12.75 3.12 -0.07
CA LEU A 62 12.59 1.70 0.27
C LEU A 62 12.92 0.82 -0.94
N GLU A 63 13.78 -0.18 -0.75
CA GLU A 63 14.02 -1.23 -1.75
C GLU A 63 13.10 -2.42 -1.46
N ILE A 64 12.02 -2.55 -2.25
CA ILE A 64 11.10 -3.69 -2.16
C ILE A 64 11.34 -4.59 -3.37
N LYS A 65 11.91 -5.78 -3.14
CA LYS A 65 12.05 -6.79 -4.17
C LYS A 65 10.68 -7.40 -4.45
N MET A 66 10.10 -7.07 -5.60
CA MET A 66 8.91 -7.77 -6.08
C MET A 66 9.34 -9.13 -6.60
N GLU A 67 9.29 -10.15 -5.74
CA GLU A 67 9.33 -11.51 -6.22
C GLU A 67 8.05 -11.76 -7.01
N LYS A 68 8.19 -11.99 -8.33
CA LYS A 68 7.11 -12.57 -9.12
C LYS A 68 6.87 -13.95 -8.55
N LYS A 69 5.97 -14.06 -7.58
CA LYS A 69 5.36 -15.35 -7.27
C LYS A 69 4.83 -15.82 -8.62
N LYS A 70 5.42 -16.91 -9.15
CA LYS A 70 4.74 -17.66 -10.20
C LYS A 70 3.36 -17.86 -9.61
N ARG A 71 2.34 -17.34 -10.29
CA ARG A 71 1.00 -17.82 -10.03
C ARG A 71 1.17 -19.32 -10.22
N VAL A 72 1.13 -20.08 -9.12
CA VAL A 72 0.58 -21.42 -9.23
C VAL A 72 -0.77 -21.09 -9.82
N VAL A 73 -0.88 -21.23 -11.15
CA VAL A 73 -2.17 -21.29 -11.77
C VAL A 73 -2.74 -22.46 -11.04
N ASP A 74 -3.57 -22.16 -10.05
CA ASP A 74 -4.43 -23.14 -9.47
C ASP A 74 -5.29 -23.57 -10.66
N GLU A 75 -4.80 -24.58 -11.38
CA GLU A 75 -5.49 -25.22 -12.49
C GLU A 75 -6.87 -25.70 -12.04
N MET A 76 -7.13 -25.70 -10.74
CA MET A 76 -8.36 -26.10 -10.09
C MET A 76 -9.52 -25.10 -10.13
N LEU A 77 -9.35 -23.79 -10.38
CA LEU A 77 -10.47 -22.83 -10.24
C LEU A 77 -10.73 -21.90 -11.43
N ARG A 78 -10.45 -22.34 -12.66
CA ARG A 78 -11.07 -21.70 -13.84
C ARG A 78 -12.46 -22.27 -14.06
N ILE A 79 -13.47 -21.63 -13.48
CA ILE A 79 -14.87 -21.93 -13.78
C ILE A 79 -15.08 -21.74 -15.29
N LYS A 80 -15.41 -22.83 -15.99
CA LYS A 80 -15.77 -22.80 -17.40
C LYS A 80 -17.20 -22.29 -17.55
N TRP A 81 -17.36 -20.97 -17.59
CA TRP A 81 -18.66 -20.31 -17.76
C TRP A 81 -19.40 -20.78 -19.04
N GLY A 82 -18.65 -21.10 -20.10
CA GLY A 82 -19.22 -21.59 -21.36
C GLY A 82 -19.89 -22.96 -21.31
N SER A 83 -19.67 -23.74 -20.23
CA SER A 83 -20.33 -25.05 -20.04
C SER A 83 -21.38 -25.03 -18.91
N LEU A 84 -21.77 -23.85 -18.43
CA LEU A 84 -22.78 -23.75 -17.38
C LEU A 84 -24.18 -23.96 -17.95
N THR A 85 -24.86 -24.96 -17.41
CA THR A 85 -26.30 -25.15 -17.62
C THR A 85 -27.10 -24.27 -16.66
N MET A 86 -28.33 -23.92 -17.04
CA MET A 86 -29.20 -23.03 -16.25
C MET A 86 -29.50 -23.60 -14.85
N THR A 87 -29.54 -24.92 -14.71
CA THR A 87 -29.68 -25.62 -13.42
C THR A 87 -28.46 -25.44 -12.52
N SER A 88 -27.25 -25.61 -13.07
CA SER A 88 -25.99 -25.41 -12.33
C SER A 88 -25.82 -23.96 -11.89
N ALA A 89 -26.23 -23.00 -12.73
CA ALA A 89 -26.21 -21.58 -12.37
C ALA A 89 -27.15 -21.25 -11.21
N LYS A 90 -28.35 -21.84 -11.20
CA LYS A 90 -29.32 -21.68 -10.11
C LYS A 90 -28.81 -22.27 -8.80
N GLU A 91 -28.28 -23.49 -8.83
CA GLU A 91 -27.71 -24.16 -7.65
C GLU A 91 -26.55 -23.35 -7.06
N MET A 92 -25.67 -22.79 -7.90
CA MET A 92 -24.61 -21.90 -7.44
C MET A 92 -25.16 -20.63 -6.80
N GLY A 93 -26.21 -20.03 -7.36
CA GLY A 93 -26.90 -18.88 -6.76
C GLY A 93 -27.45 -19.20 -5.38
N GLU A 94 -28.14 -20.33 -5.22
CA GLU A 94 -28.68 -20.79 -3.93
C GLU A 94 -27.57 -21.06 -2.90
N ARG A 95 -26.47 -21.71 -3.33
CA ARG A 95 -25.30 -21.95 -2.47
C ARG A 95 -24.61 -20.66 -2.01
N LEU A 96 -24.56 -19.63 -2.86
CA LEU A 96 -24.00 -18.32 -2.49
C LEU A 96 -24.88 -17.60 -1.47
N MET A 97 -26.20 -17.70 -1.60
CA MET A 97 -27.13 -17.15 -0.62
C MET A 97 -27.01 -17.84 0.75
N ILE A 98 -26.72 -19.15 0.78
CA ILE A 98 -26.51 -19.92 2.02
C ILE A 98 -25.17 -19.55 2.69
N LYS A 99 -24.11 -19.30 1.92
CA LYS A 99 -22.77 -19.03 2.47
C LYS A 99 -22.62 -17.67 3.16
N GLY A 100 -23.63 -16.81 3.10
CA GLY A 100 -23.60 -15.49 3.75
C GLY A 100 -22.57 -14.55 3.13
N ALA A 101 -22.64 -13.28 3.53
CA ALA A 101 -21.75 -12.24 3.04
C ALA A 101 -20.28 -12.61 3.27
N TRP A 102 -19.46 -12.35 2.25
CA TRP A 102 -18.01 -12.47 2.28
C TRP A 102 -17.44 -11.79 3.54
N GLU A 103 -17.00 -12.55 4.53
CA GLU A 103 -16.27 -11.98 5.66
C GLU A 103 -14.93 -11.47 5.12
N SER A 104 -14.77 -10.14 5.07
CA SER A 104 -13.53 -9.48 4.67
C SER A 104 -12.50 -9.59 5.80
N SER A 105 -12.01 -10.80 6.07
CA SER A 105 -10.85 -11.01 6.92
C SER A 105 -9.64 -11.34 6.04
N GLY A 106 -8.90 -10.30 5.65
CA GLY A 106 -7.60 -10.44 5.00
C GLY A 106 -7.24 -9.25 4.14
N ASP A 107 -6.35 -8.40 4.66
CA ASP A 107 -5.55 -7.36 4.01
C ASP A 107 -5.93 -6.95 2.57
N ALA A 108 -6.48 -5.74 2.46
CA ALA A 108 -6.77 -5.03 1.21
C ALA A 108 -5.51 -4.57 0.44
N THR A 109 -4.47 -5.39 0.35
CA THR A 109 -3.21 -5.03 -0.33
C THR A 109 -3.05 -5.63 -1.73
N VAL A 110 -4.10 -6.25 -2.28
CA VAL A 110 -4.14 -6.64 -3.70
C VAL A 110 -5.41 -6.10 -4.35
N CYS A 111 -5.57 -4.77 -4.36
CA CYS A 111 -6.49 -4.12 -5.29
C CYS A 111 -5.85 -4.13 -6.68
N GLY A 112 -5.94 -5.27 -7.35
CA GLY A 112 -5.63 -5.44 -8.75
C GLY A 112 -6.92 -5.60 -9.54
N THR A 113 -7.42 -4.48 -10.07
CA THR A 113 -8.40 -4.40 -11.17
C THR A 113 -9.90 -4.49 -10.77
N CYS A 114 -10.49 -3.37 -10.37
CA CYS A 114 -11.90 -3.10 -10.73
C CYS A 114 -11.96 -2.88 -12.26
N ARG A 115 -12.31 -3.91 -13.02
CA ARG A 115 -12.89 -3.71 -14.36
C ARG A 115 -14.39 -3.65 -14.18
N SER A 116 -14.93 -2.43 -14.12
CA SER A 116 -16.34 -2.19 -14.37
C SER A 116 -16.66 -2.69 -15.77
N ILE A 117 -17.39 -3.81 -15.86
CA ILE A 117 -18.08 -4.18 -17.10
C ILE A 117 -19.36 -3.36 -17.11
N ALA A 118 -19.35 -2.25 -17.84
CA ALA A 118 -20.58 -1.56 -18.20
C ALA A 118 -21.28 -2.41 -19.28
N PHE A 119 -22.41 -3.03 -18.93
CA PHE A 119 -23.34 -3.54 -19.93
C PHE A 119 -24.11 -2.34 -20.48
N GLY A 120 -23.76 -1.92 -21.71
CA GLY A 120 -24.63 -1.11 -22.54
C GLY A 120 -25.83 -1.95 -22.99
N ARG A 121 -27.01 -1.32 -23.03
CA ARG A 121 -28.27 -1.91 -23.50
C ARG A 121 -28.24 -2.18 -24.99
#